data_AF-A0A1H2E991-F1
#
_entry.id   AF-A0A1H2E991-F1
#
_cell.length_a   1.000
_cell.length_b   1.000
_cell.length_c   1.000
_cell.angle_alpha   90.00
_cell.angle_beta   90.00
_cell.angle_gamma   90.00
#
_symmetry.space_group_name_H-M   'P 1'
#
loop_
_entity.id
_entity.type
_entity.pdbx_description
1 polymer ?
#
loop_
_entity_poly.entity_id
_entity_poly.type
_entity_poly.pdbx_seq_one_letter_code
_entity_poly.pdbx_strand_id
1 'polypeptide(L)'
;MRPDQAQQTANAPSIGQMSRILSAVRLPIDQQQRDRLIKRLDDNMLSFTELSNSILQVPVAALTICRAAGEAVRRRDGDVLNLEQACNLLGTQRIGQLLRELPLQPLAEQPLGFRQMLSISEHALTQARGLFGQRMARLWQELALACLLFMSPSWVLVYRHPELFREWEAWHLGANAGKGRPPTQLLGSEQLLKLSQQLVEDWNLPLWIRQGYRSLIDSRRLMVKALHIARDSEHPHDQQMALDADTRLLRWLTRPDNSLLMANGIAVGAHHDWYAQHTLRWQQFTALYLGCSLAEAQTASHQHAVSSAQDNHSAQPGLWLPAQALLWPPNTCRQPTSFGPLTARTPAASKAPARKGTAKPVAAGTPGADAALWRRQCILLEQVPSPFKDLPSLLNSGLLALHQGLGIPACWVALYNGRKQQLVITAAQHTDNDRRCLGAELGNARQNNWDWLRSSPCLDLDPQAQQQLSNRLPASLKTLLANQPAHLLPLLSNDRLIGLLVVHSGGRLLSGKRLQALHKTAACLSQALVTFSSKRQA
;
A
#
# COMPACT_ATOMS: atom_id res chain seq x y z
N MET A 1 -22.88 -20.17 21.89
CA MET A 1 -22.25 -20.33 20.55
C MET A 1 -23.17 -21.23 19.72
N ARG A 2 -23.41 -20.94 18.43
CA ARG A 2 -24.25 -21.80 17.57
C ARG A 2 -23.41 -22.95 16.97
N PRO A 3 -23.92 -24.18 16.90
CA PRO A 3 -23.15 -25.34 16.43
C PRO A 3 -22.78 -25.29 14.93
N ASP A 4 -23.49 -24.50 14.11
CA ASP A 4 -23.29 -24.40 12.66
C ASP A 4 -21.86 -23.94 12.25
N GLN A 5 -21.13 -23.25 13.14
CA GLN A 5 -19.75 -22.81 12.85
C GLN A 5 -18.70 -23.91 13.04
N ALA A 6 -19.04 -25.05 13.67
CA ALA A 6 -18.09 -26.15 13.88
C ALA A 6 -18.00 -27.11 12.68
N GLN A 7 -18.99 -27.11 11.77
CA GLN A 7 -19.01 -28.03 10.62
C GLN A 7 -18.33 -27.46 9.36
N GLN A 8 -18.18 -26.13 9.24
CA GLN A 8 -17.52 -25.51 8.08
C GLN A 8 -15.98 -25.61 8.10
N THR A 9 -15.37 -25.89 9.26
CA THR A 9 -13.92 -26.07 9.38
C THR A 9 -13.43 -27.47 8.97
N ALA A 10 -14.33 -28.45 8.82
CA ALA A 10 -13.97 -29.85 8.54
C ALA A 10 -13.65 -30.16 7.07
N ASN A 11 -13.96 -29.24 6.14
CA ASN A 11 -13.86 -29.47 4.68
C ASN A 11 -12.85 -28.54 3.97
N ALA A 12 -11.90 -27.95 4.68
CA ALA A 12 -10.82 -27.21 4.05
C ALA A 12 -9.92 -28.19 3.26
N PRO A 13 -9.74 -28.01 1.92
CA PRO A 13 -8.92 -28.91 1.13
C PRO A 13 -7.47 -28.91 1.61
N SER A 14 -6.84 -30.08 1.66
CA SER A 14 -5.46 -30.20 2.11
C SER A 14 -4.50 -29.48 1.16
N ILE A 15 -3.33 -29.08 1.65
CA ILE A 15 -2.31 -28.40 0.83
C ILE A 15 -1.96 -29.23 -0.42
N GLY A 16 -1.88 -30.57 -0.29
CA GLY A 16 -1.67 -31.46 -1.42
C GLY A 16 -2.83 -31.52 -2.43
N GLN A 17 -4.09 -31.44 -1.97
CA GLN A 17 -5.25 -31.33 -2.88
C GLN A 17 -5.23 -29.98 -3.63
N MET A 18 -4.98 -28.89 -2.91
CA MET A 18 -4.88 -27.55 -3.50
C MET A 18 -3.72 -27.46 -4.51
N SER A 19 -2.55 -28.04 -4.19
CA SER A 19 -1.40 -28.07 -5.11
C SER A 19 -1.72 -28.78 -6.42
N ARG A 20 -2.44 -29.92 -6.38
CA ARG A 20 -2.89 -30.63 -7.58
C ARG A 20 -3.86 -29.81 -8.43
N ILE A 21 -4.84 -29.17 -7.79
CA ILE A 21 -5.83 -28.31 -8.48
C ILE A 21 -5.15 -27.14 -9.19
N LEU A 22 -4.26 -26.42 -8.48
CA LEU A 22 -3.52 -25.30 -9.05
C LEU A 22 -2.52 -25.75 -10.12
N SER A 23 -1.86 -26.91 -9.94
CA SER A 23 -0.96 -27.47 -10.96
C SER A 23 -1.63 -27.82 -12.29
N ALA A 24 -2.93 -28.16 -12.28
CA ALA A 24 -3.70 -28.40 -13.49
C ALA A 24 -3.98 -27.12 -14.30
N VAL A 25 -3.99 -25.95 -13.66
CA VAL A 25 -4.28 -24.66 -14.33
C VAL A 25 -3.23 -24.36 -15.41
N ARG A 26 -3.72 -23.88 -16.55
CA ARG A 26 -2.92 -23.29 -17.62
C ARG A 26 -3.19 -21.78 -17.63
N LEU A 27 -2.12 -21.00 -17.48
CA LEU A 27 -2.21 -19.54 -17.52
C LEU A 27 -2.30 -19.07 -18.98
N PRO A 28 -3.08 -18.02 -19.27
CA PRO A 28 -3.23 -17.52 -20.63
C PRO A 28 -2.06 -16.64 -21.05
N ILE A 29 -1.87 -16.56 -22.37
CA ILE A 29 -0.92 -15.66 -23.03
C ILE A 29 -1.67 -14.72 -23.98
N ASP A 30 -1.18 -13.49 -24.15
CA ASP A 30 -1.68 -12.60 -25.20
C ASP A 30 -1.23 -13.09 -26.58
N GLN A 31 -2.09 -12.92 -27.59
CA GLN A 31 -1.80 -13.40 -28.92
C GLN A 31 -0.57 -12.72 -29.54
N GLN A 32 -0.37 -11.41 -29.33
CA GLN A 32 0.82 -10.73 -29.86
C GLN A 32 2.11 -11.23 -29.20
N GLN A 33 2.08 -11.54 -27.90
CA GLN A 33 3.24 -12.10 -27.20
C GLN A 33 3.58 -13.48 -27.75
N ARG A 34 2.58 -14.36 -27.90
CA ARG A 34 2.78 -15.72 -28.43
C ARG A 34 3.28 -15.70 -29.87
N ASP A 35 2.66 -14.93 -30.74
CA ASP A 35 2.97 -14.92 -32.17
C ASP A 35 4.36 -14.29 -32.43
N ARG A 36 4.79 -13.32 -31.59
CA ARG A 36 6.19 -12.81 -31.58
C ARG A 36 7.21 -13.88 -31.18
N LEU A 37 6.90 -14.71 -30.17
CA LEU A 37 7.79 -15.80 -29.74
C LEU A 37 7.87 -16.92 -30.77
N ILE A 38 6.75 -17.31 -31.38
CA ILE A 38 6.73 -18.30 -32.47
C ILE A 38 7.55 -17.79 -33.65
N LYS A 39 7.36 -16.53 -34.08
CA LYS A 39 8.16 -15.92 -35.16
C LYS A 39 9.67 -15.91 -34.86
N ARG A 40 10.08 -15.78 -33.59
CA ARG A 40 11.50 -15.88 -33.17
C ARG A 40 12.04 -17.31 -33.13
N LEU A 41 11.18 -18.33 -33.01
CA LEU A 41 11.58 -19.74 -33.08
C LEU A 41 11.74 -20.22 -34.52
N ASP A 42 11.00 -19.62 -35.45
CA ASP A 42 11.08 -19.92 -36.89
C ASP A 42 12.30 -19.22 -37.57
N ASP A 43 13.06 -18.41 -36.83
CA ASP A 43 14.30 -17.77 -37.27
C ASP A 43 15.50 -18.72 -37.03
N ASN A 44 16.00 -19.33 -38.12
CA ASN A 44 17.10 -20.30 -38.09
C ASN A 44 18.43 -19.74 -37.59
N MET A 45 18.60 -18.42 -37.48
CA MET A 45 19.86 -17.79 -37.03
C MET A 45 19.88 -17.50 -35.52
N LEU A 46 18.78 -17.73 -34.80
CA LEU A 46 18.59 -17.22 -33.45
C LEU A 46 19.20 -18.16 -32.39
N SER A 47 20.10 -17.62 -31.56
CA SER A 47 20.78 -18.41 -30.51
C SER A 47 19.85 -18.77 -29.35
N PHE A 48 20.15 -19.85 -28.63
CA PHE A 48 19.40 -20.20 -27.41
C PHE A 48 19.46 -19.12 -26.33
N THR A 49 20.53 -18.32 -26.28
CA THR A 49 20.64 -17.16 -25.38
C THR A 49 19.69 -16.02 -25.78
N GLU A 50 19.55 -15.72 -27.07
CA GLU A 50 18.58 -14.72 -27.56
C GLU A 50 17.13 -15.21 -27.39
N LEU A 51 16.90 -16.50 -27.63
CA LEU A 51 15.60 -17.14 -27.42
C LEU A 51 15.21 -17.09 -25.94
N SER A 52 16.13 -17.43 -25.03
CA SER A 52 15.89 -17.40 -23.59
C SER A 52 15.60 -15.96 -23.11
N ASN A 53 16.38 -14.97 -23.56
CA ASN A 53 16.11 -13.55 -23.30
C ASN A 53 14.73 -13.09 -23.81
N SER A 54 14.29 -13.62 -24.97
CA SER A 54 12.97 -13.35 -25.55
C SER A 54 11.84 -13.93 -24.71
N ILE A 55 11.96 -15.20 -24.31
CA ILE A 55 10.99 -15.91 -23.46
C ILE A 55 10.92 -15.26 -22.07
N LEU A 56 12.04 -14.77 -21.53
CA LEU A 56 12.09 -14.09 -20.24
C LEU A 56 11.25 -12.80 -20.21
N GLN A 57 10.98 -12.15 -21.35
CA GLN A 57 10.04 -11.01 -21.45
C GLN A 57 8.56 -11.42 -21.45
N VAL A 58 8.24 -12.71 -21.34
CA VAL A 58 6.87 -13.24 -21.34
C VAL A 58 6.73 -14.25 -20.19
N PRO A 59 6.33 -13.80 -18.98
CA PRO A 59 6.45 -14.60 -17.76
C PRO A 59 5.69 -15.94 -17.81
N VAL A 60 4.53 -15.97 -18.47
CA VAL A 60 3.72 -17.19 -18.67
C VAL A 60 4.41 -18.20 -19.58
N ALA A 61 5.11 -17.75 -20.62
CA ALA A 61 5.89 -18.61 -21.50
C ALA A 61 7.11 -19.18 -20.75
N ALA A 62 7.85 -18.32 -20.02
CA ALA A 62 8.97 -18.72 -19.18
C ALA A 62 8.56 -19.80 -18.16
N LEU A 63 7.45 -19.61 -17.44
CA LEU A 63 6.93 -20.60 -16.50
C LEU A 63 6.60 -21.92 -17.18
N THR A 64 5.90 -21.87 -18.33
CA THR A 64 5.45 -23.08 -19.04
C THR A 64 6.62 -23.91 -19.56
N ILE A 65 7.63 -23.25 -20.12
CA ILE A 65 8.85 -23.87 -20.62
C ILE A 65 9.67 -24.44 -19.45
N CYS A 66 9.80 -23.71 -18.34
CA CYS A 66 10.50 -24.23 -17.16
C CYS A 66 9.78 -25.41 -16.51
N ARG A 67 8.45 -25.43 -16.47
CA ARG A 67 7.66 -26.58 -15.99
C ARG A 67 7.85 -27.82 -16.87
N ALA A 68 7.83 -27.66 -18.19
CA ALA A 68 8.07 -28.76 -19.13
C ALA A 68 9.51 -29.29 -19.05
N ALA A 69 10.51 -28.40 -18.95
CA ALA A 69 11.90 -28.79 -18.76
C ALA A 69 12.10 -29.48 -17.40
N GLY A 70 11.54 -28.93 -16.32
CA GLY A 70 11.58 -29.50 -14.97
C GLY A 70 10.99 -30.91 -14.91
N GLU A 71 9.88 -31.18 -15.62
CA GLU A 71 9.31 -32.53 -15.75
C GLU A 71 10.26 -33.47 -16.53
N ALA A 72 10.87 -32.98 -17.62
CA ALA A 72 11.79 -33.76 -18.43
C ALA A 72 13.07 -34.16 -17.68
N VAL A 73 13.67 -33.26 -16.86
CA VAL A 73 14.84 -33.58 -16.03
C VAL A 73 14.46 -34.39 -14.78
N ARG A 74 13.25 -34.23 -14.21
CA ARG A 74 12.81 -35.04 -13.06
C ARG A 74 12.92 -36.54 -13.34
N ARG A 75 12.66 -36.98 -14.58
CA ARG A 75 12.79 -38.38 -15.03
C ARG A 75 14.25 -38.88 -15.09
N ARG A 76 15.22 -38.00 -14.88
CA ARG A 76 16.68 -38.23 -14.95
C ARG A 76 17.41 -37.78 -13.67
N ASP A 77 16.66 -37.53 -12.59
CA ASP A 77 17.15 -37.08 -11.28
C ASP A 77 18.10 -35.87 -11.31
N GLY A 78 17.68 -34.79 -11.97
CA GLY A 78 18.42 -33.55 -12.04
C GLY A 78 17.55 -32.29 -12.04
N ASP A 79 18.22 -31.14 -12.05
CA ASP A 79 17.62 -29.82 -11.96
C ASP A 79 17.88 -28.96 -13.21
N VAL A 80 16.94 -28.09 -13.53
CA VAL A 80 17.11 -27.00 -14.51
C VAL A 80 17.51 -25.73 -13.73
N LEU A 81 18.64 -25.11 -14.04
CA LEU A 81 19.12 -23.93 -13.32
C LEU A 81 18.65 -22.63 -13.98
N ASN A 82 18.68 -22.57 -15.32
CA ASN A 82 18.35 -21.38 -16.08
C ASN A 82 17.53 -21.69 -17.36
N LEU A 83 17.07 -20.63 -18.02
CA LEU A 83 16.15 -20.72 -19.16
C LEU A 83 16.86 -21.17 -20.45
N GLU A 84 18.15 -20.91 -20.59
CA GLU A 84 18.96 -21.39 -21.73
C GLU A 84 19.11 -22.91 -21.67
N GLN A 85 19.42 -23.47 -20.50
CA GLN A 85 19.40 -24.92 -20.24
C GLN A 85 18.01 -25.53 -20.50
N ALA A 86 16.94 -24.87 -20.07
CA ALA A 86 15.57 -25.31 -20.34
C ALA A 86 15.28 -25.39 -21.85
N CYS A 87 15.73 -24.39 -22.61
CA CYS A 87 15.55 -24.36 -24.06
C CYS A 87 16.39 -25.42 -24.78
N ASN A 88 17.66 -25.58 -24.39
CA ASN A 88 18.56 -26.61 -24.91
C ASN A 88 18.01 -28.03 -24.69
N LEU A 89 17.44 -28.31 -23.50
CA LEU A 89 16.88 -29.61 -23.16
C LEU A 89 15.63 -29.97 -23.97
N LEU A 90 14.74 -28.98 -24.21
CA LEU A 90 13.48 -29.20 -24.89
C LEU A 90 13.61 -29.14 -26.42
N GLY A 91 14.53 -28.32 -26.94
CA GLY A 91 14.67 -28.03 -28.36
C GLY A 91 13.55 -27.14 -28.91
N THR A 92 13.84 -26.44 -30.00
CA THR A 92 12.93 -25.44 -30.63
C THR A 92 11.57 -26.04 -31.00
N GLN A 93 11.53 -27.28 -31.49
CA GLN A 93 10.29 -27.97 -31.86
C GLN A 93 9.33 -28.13 -30.66
N ARG A 94 9.81 -28.60 -29.50
CA ARG A 94 8.95 -28.80 -28.32
C ARG A 94 8.55 -27.46 -27.70
N ILE A 95 9.44 -26.47 -27.71
CA ILE A 95 9.10 -25.10 -27.28
C ILE A 95 7.97 -24.53 -28.17
N GLY A 96 8.08 -24.68 -29.49
CA GLY A 96 7.05 -24.23 -30.44
C GLY A 96 5.70 -24.94 -30.25
N GLN A 97 5.69 -26.23 -29.90
CA GLN A 97 4.47 -26.94 -29.49
C GLN A 97 3.88 -26.34 -28.20
N LEU A 98 4.68 -26.23 -27.14
CA LEU A 98 4.24 -25.69 -25.84
C LEU A 98 3.67 -24.27 -25.95
N LEU A 99 4.25 -23.41 -26.79
CA LEU A 99 3.72 -22.07 -27.04
C LEU A 99 2.38 -22.10 -27.78
N ARG A 100 2.18 -23.01 -28.74
CA ARG A 100 0.90 -23.16 -29.45
C ARG A 100 -0.19 -23.80 -28.57
N GLU A 101 0.20 -24.67 -27.63
CA GLU A 101 -0.67 -25.30 -26.62
C GLU A 101 -1.15 -24.31 -25.53
N LEU A 102 -0.53 -23.13 -25.39
CA LEU A 102 -0.96 -22.12 -24.41
C LEU A 102 -2.34 -21.54 -24.75
N PRO A 103 -3.25 -21.42 -23.75
CA PRO A 103 -4.55 -20.80 -23.97
C PRO A 103 -4.37 -19.31 -24.32
N LEU A 104 -5.02 -18.86 -25.38
CA LEU A 104 -5.09 -17.45 -25.73
C LEU A 104 -6.16 -16.76 -24.89
N GLN A 105 -5.82 -15.59 -24.34
CA GLN A 105 -6.81 -14.66 -23.80
C GLN A 105 -6.32 -13.22 -24.00
N PRO A 106 -7.11 -12.33 -24.63
CA PRO A 106 -6.76 -10.91 -24.76
C PRO A 106 -6.48 -10.25 -23.41
N LEU A 107 -5.48 -9.37 -23.35
CA LEU A 107 -5.11 -8.63 -22.13
C LEU A 107 -6.30 -7.92 -21.44
N ALA A 108 -7.29 -7.46 -22.20
CA ALA A 108 -8.48 -6.80 -21.65
C ALA A 108 -9.41 -7.75 -20.85
N GLU A 109 -9.43 -9.03 -21.21
CA GLU A 109 -10.27 -10.05 -20.57
C GLU A 109 -9.56 -10.75 -19.41
N GLN A 110 -8.22 -10.75 -19.40
CA GLN A 110 -7.42 -11.32 -18.32
C GLN A 110 -7.67 -10.56 -16.99
N PRO A 111 -7.86 -11.27 -15.85
CA PRO A 111 -8.11 -10.65 -14.56
C PRO A 111 -7.03 -9.62 -14.18
N LEU A 112 -7.46 -8.42 -13.75
CA LEU A 112 -6.53 -7.33 -13.45
C LEU A 112 -5.47 -7.71 -12.41
N GLY A 113 -5.86 -8.39 -11.33
CA GLY A 113 -4.93 -8.82 -10.28
C GLY A 113 -3.89 -9.84 -10.78
N PHE A 114 -4.24 -10.65 -11.77
CA PHE A 114 -3.30 -11.57 -12.42
C PHE A 114 -2.27 -10.80 -13.25
N ARG A 115 -2.71 -9.89 -14.13
CA ARG A 115 -1.79 -9.02 -14.90
C ARG A 115 -0.91 -8.17 -13.98
N GLN A 116 -1.47 -7.65 -12.89
CA GLN A 116 -0.74 -6.90 -11.89
C GLN A 116 0.32 -7.74 -11.17
N MET A 117 0.04 -9.03 -10.87
CA MET A 117 1.02 -9.97 -10.32
C MET A 117 2.16 -10.29 -11.31
N LEU A 118 1.88 -10.40 -12.62
CA LEU A 118 2.93 -10.52 -13.63
C LEU A 118 3.82 -9.27 -13.62
N SER A 119 3.22 -8.07 -13.66
CA SER A 119 3.94 -6.79 -13.63
C SER A 119 4.79 -6.58 -12.36
N ILE A 120 4.34 -7.05 -11.18
CA ILE A 120 5.15 -7.05 -9.95
C ILE A 120 6.40 -7.93 -10.12
N SER A 121 6.29 -9.05 -10.84
CA SER A 121 7.38 -10.01 -11.03
C SER A 121 8.36 -9.57 -12.12
N GLU A 122 7.86 -8.92 -13.17
CA GLU A 122 8.65 -8.19 -14.17
C GLU A 122 9.44 -7.04 -13.50
N HIS A 123 8.80 -6.31 -12.58
CA HIS A 123 9.48 -5.30 -11.76
C HIS A 123 10.54 -5.91 -10.83
N ALA A 124 10.29 -7.08 -10.22
CA ALA A 124 11.30 -7.80 -9.42
C ALA A 124 12.52 -8.20 -10.27
N LEU A 125 12.32 -8.62 -11.52
CA LEU A 125 13.41 -8.88 -12.47
C LEU A 125 14.21 -7.59 -12.77
N THR A 126 13.55 -6.44 -13.00
CA THR A 126 14.25 -5.17 -13.22
C THR A 126 15.03 -4.72 -11.97
N GLN A 127 14.46 -4.87 -10.78
CA GLN A 127 15.16 -4.61 -9.51
C GLN A 127 16.41 -5.48 -9.38
N ALA A 128 16.29 -6.79 -9.64
CA ALA A 128 17.42 -7.71 -9.57
C ALA A 128 18.53 -7.37 -10.58
N ARG A 129 18.15 -6.96 -11.80
CA ARG A 129 19.10 -6.56 -12.86
C ARG A 129 19.99 -5.42 -12.41
N GLY A 130 19.40 -4.36 -11.86
CA GLY A 130 20.15 -3.18 -11.45
C GLY A 130 20.88 -3.35 -10.11
N LEU A 131 20.26 -3.98 -9.11
CA LEU A 131 20.86 -4.15 -7.78
C LEU A 131 21.97 -5.23 -7.74
N PHE A 132 21.83 -6.30 -8.52
CA PHE A 132 22.69 -7.48 -8.40
C PHE A 132 23.39 -7.89 -9.70
N GLY A 133 22.93 -7.43 -10.88
CA GLY A 133 23.41 -7.92 -12.18
C GLY A 133 24.93 -7.81 -12.39
N GLN A 134 25.57 -6.74 -11.92
CA GLN A 134 27.03 -6.62 -11.99
C GLN A 134 27.75 -7.56 -11.03
N ARG A 135 27.32 -7.62 -9.75
CA ARG A 135 27.95 -8.45 -8.71
C ARG A 135 27.74 -9.96 -8.93
N MET A 136 26.65 -10.31 -9.60
CA MET A 136 26.22 -11.70 -9.86
C MET A 136 26.25 -12.03 -11.35
N ALA A 137 27.09 -11.35 -12.16
CA ALA A 137 27.10 -11.48 -13.62
C ALA A 137 27.23 -12.93 -14.12
N ARG A 138 28.02 -13.77 -13.43
CA ARG A 138 28.20 -15.21 -13.74
C ARG A 138 26.99 -16.09 -13.41
N LEU A 139 26.08 -15.60 -12.57
CA LEU A 139 24.86 -16.30 -12.10
C LEU A 139 23.59 -15.54 -12.53
N TRP A 140 23.72 -14.64 -13.51
CA TRP A 140 22.65 -13.72 -13.87
C TRP A 140 21.47 -14.45 -14.53
N GLN A 141 21.72 -15.50 -15.32
CA GLN A 141 20.65 -16.25 -15.99
C GLN A 141 19.77 -17.00 -14.97
N GLU A 142 20.40 -17.60 -13.95
CA GLU A 142 19.74 -18.26 -12.82
C GLU A 142 18.97 -17.26 -11.98
N LEU A 143 19.60 -16.13 -11.62
CA LEU A 143 18.98 -15.08 -10.82
C LEU A 143 17.77 -14.46 -11.52
N ALA A 144 17.91 -14.13 -12.80
CA ALA A 144 16.86 -13.50 -13.59
C ALA A 144 15.61 -14.39 -13.67
N LEU A 145 15.81 -15.69 -13.95
CA LEU A 145 14.71 -16.65 -13.99
C LEU A 145 14.08 -16.85 -12.61
N ALA A 146 14.91 -16.97 -11.56
CA ALA A 146 14.44 -17.15 -10.19
C ALA A 146 13.64 -15.94 -9.69
N CYS A 147 14.11 -14.72 -9.94
CA CYS A 147 13.42 -13.48 -9.60
C CYS A 147 12.07 -13.37 -10.32
N LEU A 148 12.04 -13.67 -11.62
CA LEU A 148 10.81 -13.59 -12.42
C LEU A 148 9.79 -14.64 -11.98
N LEU A 149 10.19 -15.90 -11.81
CA LEU A 149 9.26 -16.99 -11.51
C LEU A 149 8.96 -17.18 -10.01
N PHE A 150 9.58 -16.42 -9.10
CA PHE A 150 9.39 -16.59 -7.66
C PHE A 150 7.90 -16.54 -7.28
N MET A 151 7.17 -15.52 -7.74
CA MET A 151 5.74 -15.34 -7.44
C MET A 151 4.79 -16.23 -8.27
N SER A 152 5.30 -17.14 -9.11
CA SER A 152 4.47 -17.95 -10.03
C SER A 152 3.39 -18.82 -9.37
N PRO A 153 3.54 -19.37 -8.15
CA PRO A 153 2.43 -20.02 -7.44
C PRO A 153 1.26 -19.06 -7.17
N SER A 154 1.57 -17.79 -6.83
CA SER A 154 0.56 -16.76 -6.59
C SER A 154 -0.13 -16.30 -7.86
N TRP A 155 0.53 -16.34 -9.02
CA TRP A 155 -0.11 -16.01 -10.31
C TRP A 155 -1.25 -16.97 -10.62
N VAL A 156 -1.01 -18.28 -10.43
CA VAL A 156 -2.00 -19.33 -10.66
C VAL A 156 -3.16 -19.22 -9.68
N LEU A 157 -2.86 -18.96 -8.41
CA LEU A 157 -3.86 -18.72 -7.37
C LEU A 157 -4.74 -17.51 -7.71
N VAL A 158 -4.14 -16.35 -8.04
CA VAL A 158 -4.87 -15.11 -8.37
C VAL A 158 -5.61 -15.20 -9.71
N TYR A 159 -5.11 -15.97 -10.68
CA TYR A 159 -5.86 -16.22 -11.92
C TYR A 159 -7.13 -17.03 -11.66
N ARG A 160 -7.06 -18.05 -10.79
CA ARG A 160 -8.22 -18.86 -10.41
C ARG A 160 -9.19 -18.14 -9.47
N HIS A 161 -8.65 -17.30 -8.59
CA HIS A 161 -9.34 -16.58 -7.50
C HIS A 161 -8.95 -15.09 -7.49
N PRO A 162 -9.44 -14.26 -8.43
CA PRO A 162 -9.04 -12.85 -8.55
C PRO A 162 -9.41 -11.97 -7.34
N GLU A 163 -10.36 -12.41 -6.52
CA GLU A 163 -10.75 -11.79 -5.25
C GLU A 163 -9.58 -11.68 -4.26
N LEU A 164 -8.70 -12.69 -4.22
CA LEU A 164 -7.56 -12.74 -3.31
C LEU A 164 -6.61 -11.55 -3.48
N PHE A 165 -6.38 -11.12 -4.73
CA PHE A 165 -5.53 -9.97 -5.01
C PHE A 165 -6.13 -8.68 -4.43
N ARG A 166 -7.46 -8.50 -4.54
CA ARG A 166 -8.15 -7.32 -4.03
C ARG A 166 -8.12 -7.26 -2.51
N GLU A 167 -8.31 -8.39 -1.83
CA GLU A 167 -8.23 -8.47 -0.37
C GLU A 167 -6.81 -8.21 0.13
N TRP A 168 -5.81 -8.78 -0.55
CA TRP A 168 -4.39 -8.56 -0.27
C TRP A 168 -3.98 -7.09 -0.45
N GLU A 169 -4.36 -6.46 -1.56
CA GLU A 169 -4.07 -5.04 -1.84
C GLU A 169 -4.80 -4.12 -0.85
N ALA A 170 -6.10 -4.33 -0.61
CA ALA A 170 -6.90 -3.51 0.32
C ALA A 170 -6.42 -3.62 1.78
N TRP A 171 -5.83 -4.75 2.18
CA TRP A 171 -5.18 -4.91 3.47
C TRP A 171 -3.90 -4.08 3.59
N HIS A 172 -2.99 -4.18 2.62
CA HIS A 172 -1.71 -3.46 2.65
C HIS A 172 -1.87 -1.94 2.47
N LEU A 173 -2.89 -1.50 1.73
CA LEU A 173 -3.26 -0.08 1.58
C LEU A 173 -4.14 0.45 2.74
N GLY A 174 -4.38 -0.33 3.79
CA GLY A 174 -5.03 0.15 5.01
C GLY A 174 -6.56 0.36 4.94
N ALA A 175 -7.26 0.01 3.85
CA ALA A 175 -8.73 0.10 3.81
C ALA A 175 -9.45 -0.82 4.80
N ASN A 176 -8.75 -1.85 5.28
CA ASN A 176 -9.24 -2.74 6.33
C ASN A 176 -8.81 -2.34 7.75
N ALA A 177 -8.18 -1.17 7.94
CA ALA A 177 -7.81 -0.65 9.27
C ALA A 177 -9.04 -0.55 10.18
N GLY A 178 -9.06 -1.34 11.26
CA GLY A 178 -10.18 -1.42 12.21
C GLY A 178 -11.17 -2.57 11.98
N LYS A 179 -11.16 -3.23 10.80
CA LYS A 179 -11.85 -4.52 10.61
C LYS A 179 -10.89 -5.62 11.07
N GLY A 180 -11.08 -6.12 12.28
CA GLY A 180 -10.13 -6.98 13.01
C GLY A 180 -9.92 -8.41 12.48
N ARG A 181 -9.85 -8.61 11.16
CA ARG A 181 -9.45 -9.88 10.53
C ARG A 181 -8.45 -9.59 9.39
N PRO A 182 -7.20 -10.05 9.49
CA PRO A 182 -6.28 -10.05 8.35
C PRO A 182 -6.77 -11.01 7.25
N PRO A 183 -6.13 -11.01 6.06
CA PRO A 183 -6.40 -11.96 4.97
C PRO A 183 -6.17 -13.44 5.33
N THR A 184 -5.81 -13.76 6.58
CA THR A 184 -5.58 -15.11 7.11
C THR A 184 -6.79 -16.05 7.07
N GLN A 185 -7.98 -15.60 6.63
CA GLN A 185 -9.13 -16.49 6.44
C GLN A 185 -9.18 -17.16 5.05
N LEU A 186 -8.36 -16.74 4.09
CA LEU A 186 -8.36 -17.25 2.70
C LEU A 186 -7.03 -17.96 2.35
N LEU A 187 -6.50 -18.70 3.33
CA LEU A 187 -5.13 -19.23 3.52
C LEU A 187 -4.24 -18.27 4.32
N GLY A 188 -3.79 -18.71 5.49
CA GLY A 188 -2.82 -17.96 6.29
C GLY A 188 -1.49 -17.77 5.56
N SER A 189 -0.71 -16.72 5.89
CA SER A 189 0.57 -16.45 5.21
C SER A 189 1.54 -17.64 5.24
N GLU A 190 1.54 -18.42 6.32
CA GLU A 190 2.29 -19.67 6.43
C GLU A 190 1.72 -20.80 5.54
N GLN A 191 0.40 -20.90 5.41
CA GLN A 191 -0.24 -21.87 4.52
C GLN A 191 0.00 -21.53 3.04
N LEU A 192 -0.03 -20.25 2.67
CA LEU A 192 0.34 -19.78 1.32
C LEU A 192 1.81 -20.08 1.00
N LEU A 193 2.72 -19.85 1.95
CA LEU A 193 4.13 -20.20 1.76
C LEU A 193 4.33 -21.72 1.62
N LYS A 194 3.67 -22.53 2.45
CA LYS A 194 3.72 -24.01 2.35
C LYS A 194 3.10 -24.55 1.05
N LEU A 195 1.99 -23.97 0.60
CA LEU A 195 1.37 -24.29 -0.69
C LEU A 195 2.27 -23.88 -1.86
N SER A 196 2.92 -22.71 -1.77
CA SER A 196 3.87 -22.25 -2.79
C SER A 196 5.11 -23.15 -2.84
N GLN A 197 5.68 -23.53 -1.69
CA GLN A 197 6.77 -24.51 -1.60
C GLN A 197 6.39 -25.81 -2.30
N GLN A 198 5.20 -26.37 -1.99
CA GLN A 198 4.72 -27.60 -2.61
C GLN A 198 4.56 -27.45 -4.13
N LEU A 199 3.98 -26.35 -4.61
CA LEU A 199 3.81 -26.10 -6.06
C LEU A 199 5.14 -26.00 -6.79
N VAL A 200 6.11 -25.26 -6.23
CA VAL A 200 7.45 -25.11 -6.82
C VAL A 200 8.20 -26.46 -6.84
N GLU A 201 8.01 -27.30 -5.81
CA GLU A 201 8.54 -28.66 -5.78
C GLU A 201 7.84 -29.61 -6.76
N ASP A 202 6.51 -29.58 -6.85
CA ASP A 202 5.68 -30.38 -7.78
C ASP A 202 6.02 -30.03 -9.25
N TRP A 203 6.32 -28.76 -9.53
CA TRP A 203 6.70 -28.25 -10.85
C TRP A 203 8.18 -28.45 -11.21
N ASN A 204 9.00 -28.93 -10.27
CA ASN A 204 10.47 -29.02 -10.38
C ASN A 204 11.12 -27.71 -10.86
N LEU A 205 10.68 -26.57 -10.31
CA LEU A 205 11.24 -25.28 -10.67
C LEU A 205 12.70 -25.11 -10.16
N PRO A 206 13.50 -24.22 -10.78
CA PRO A 206 14.89 -24.00 -10.45
C PRO A 206 15.21 -23.93 -8.96
N LEU A 207 16.36 -24.50 -8.60
CA LEU A 207 16.79 -24.72 -7.21
C LEU A 207 16.67 -23.46 -6.32
N TRP A 208 17.02 -22.28 -6.85
CA TRP A 208 16.96 -21.04 -6.08
C TRP A 208 15.53 -20.63 -5.70
N ILE A 209 14.52 -20.95 -6.52
CA ILE A 209 13.11 -20.68 -6.18
C ILE A 209 12.70 -21.58 -5.01
N ARG A 210 13.03 -22.88 -5.06
CA ARG A 210 12.82 -23.84 -3.96
C ARG A 210 13.56 -23.42 -2.68
N GLN A 211 14.78 -22.90 -2.81
CA GLN A 211 15.57 -22.41 -1.67
C GLN A 211 15.02 -21.10 -1.09
N GLY A 212 14.52 -20.17 -1.93
CA GLY A 212 13.91 -18.93 -1.49
C GLY A 212 12.68 -19.17 -0.60
N TYR A 213 11.77 -20.06 -1.01
CA TYR A 213 10.61 -20.43 -0.18
C TYR A 213 11.01 -21.16 1.11
N ARG A 214 11.97 -22.10 1.08
CA ARG A 214 12.54 -22.71 2.30
C ARG A 214 13.19 -21.67 3.22
N SER A 215 13.85 -20.65 2.68
CA SER A 215 14.42 -19.56 3.49
C SER A 215 13.36 -18.72 4.19
N LEU A 216 12.17 -18.53 3.59
CA LEU A 216 11.03 -17.85 4.24
C LEU A 216 10.34 -18.70 5.31
N ILE A 217 10.34 -20.03 5.16
CA ILE A 217 9.68 -20.97 6.08
C ILE A 217 10.64 -21.37 7.22
N ASP A 218 11.76 -22.01 6.88
CA ASP A 218 12.66 -22.69 7.81
C ASP A 218 13.72 -21.73 8.38
N SER A 219 14.28 -20.85 7.54
CA SER A 219 15.35 -19.90 7.93
C SER A 219 14.83 -18.60 8.54
N ARG A 220 13.54 -18.52 8.90
CA ARG A 220 12.88 -17.32 9.42
C ARG A 220 13.63 -16.64 10.59
N ARG A 221 14.28 -17.43 11.47
CA ARG A 221 15.09 -16.88 12.58
C ARG A 221 16.34 -16.14 12.11
N LEU A 222 17.02 -16.63 11.07
CA LEU A 222 18.19 -15.96 10.48
C LEU A 222 17.75 -14.69 9.73
N MET A 223 16.67 -14.78 8.95
CA MET A 223 16.05 -13.61 8.30
C MET A 223 15.69 -12.51 9.30
N VAL A 224 15.06 -12.84 10.44
CA VAL A 224 14.73 -11.85 11.49
C VAL A 224 15.97 -11.26 12.14
N LYS A 225 17.03 -12.05 12.40
CA LYS A 225 18.32 -11.53 12.88
C LYS A 225 18.94 -10.55 11.88
N ALA A 226 19.04 -10.90 10.61
CA ALA A 226 19.62 -10.03 9.59
C ALA A 226 18.81 -8.75 9.40
N LEU A 227 17.48 -8.83 9.42
CA LEU A 227 16.59 -7.66 9.40
C LEU A 227 16.73 -6.77 10.64
N HIS A 228 17.11 -7.33 11.79
CA HIS A 228 17.39 -6.55 13.00
C HIS A 228 18.70 -5.77 12.87
N ILE A 229 19.76 -6.39 12.35
CA ILE A 229 21.04 -5.71 12.06
C ILE A 229 20.83 -4.63 10.98
N ALA A 230 20.17 -4.99 9.87
CA ALA A 230 19.91 -4.09 8.75
C ALA A 230 19.14 -2.82 9.14
N ARG A 231 18.35 -2.88 10.21
CA ARG A 231 17.56 -1.74 10.71
C ARG A 231 18.44 -0.56 11.13
N ASP A 232 19.64 -0.81 11.62
CA ASP A 232 20.55 0.21 12.15
C ASP A 232 21.46 0.78 11.05
N SER A 233 20.84 1.33 10.00
CA SER A 233 21.51 1.80 8.78
C SER A 233 22.41 3.02 8.97
N GLU A 234 22.36 3.67 10.14
CA GLU A 234 23.21 4.83 10.49
C GLU A 234 24.58 4.39 11.03
N HIS A 235 24.76 3.12 11.42
CA HIS A 235 25.98 2.61 12.04
C HIS A 235 26.58 1.39 11.26
N PRO A 236 27.10 1.57 10.02
CA PRO A 236 27.61 0.46 9.20
C PRO A 236 28.73 -0.35 9.86
N HIS A 237 29.54 0.26 10.73
CA HIS A 237 30.60 -0.45 11.47
C HIS A 237 30.00 -1.46 12.46
N ASP A 238 29.01 -1.03 13.25
CA ASP A 238 28.34 -1.89 14.22
C ASP A 238 27.55 -3.01 13.53
N GLN A 239 26.96 -2.72 12.36
CA GLN A 239 26.37 -3.74 11.50
C GLN A 239 27.37 -4.81 11.06
N GLN A 240 28.57 -4.41 10.63
CA GLN A 240 29.63 -5.34 10.24
C GLN A 240 30.14 -6.15 11.43
N MET A 241 30.41 -5.52 12.58
CA MET A 241 30.80 -6.22 13.81
C MET A 241 29.76 -7.26 14.26
N ALA A 242 28.46 -6.93 14.16
CA ALA A 242 27.37 -7.84 14.50
C ALA A 242 27.25 -9.03 13.53
N LEU A 243 27.62 -8.86 12.27
CA LEU A 243 27.70 -9.95 11.28
C LEU A 243 28.93 -10.83 11.50
N ASP A 244 30.09 -10.24 11.76
CA ASP A 244 31.34 -10.97 12.00
C ASP A 244 31.25 -11.85 13.27
N ALA A 245 30.51 -11.39 14.28
CA ALA A 245 30.21 -12.15 15.50
C ALA A 245 29.28 -13.36 15.29
N ASP A 246 28.54 -13.44 14.18
CA ASP A 246 27.67 -14.58 13.84
C ASP A 246 27.99 -15.10 12.43
N THR A 247 29.10 -15.86 12.32
CA THR A 247 29.57 -16.45 11.05
C THR A 247 28.50 -17.28 10.33
N ARG A 248 27.52 -17.86 11.07
CA ARG A 248 26.40 -18.58 10.47
C ARG A 248 25.40 -17.62 9.82
N LEU A 249 25.10 -16.51 10.46
CA LEU A 249 24.27 -15.44 9.90
C LEU A 249 24.94 -14.80 8.70
N LEU A 250 26.23 -14.45 8.79
CA LEU A 250 26.99 -13.88 7.67
C LEU A 250 27.03 -14.84 6.47
N ARG A 251 27.36 -16.13 6.70
CA ARG A 251 27.33 -17.16 5.64
C ARG A 251 25.95 -17.35 5.05
N TRP A 252 24.88 -17.25 5.84
CA TRP A 252 23.53 -17.33 5.30
C TRP A 252 23.17 -16.08 4.49
N LEU A 253 23.49 -14.88 5.00
CA LEU A 253 23.18 -13.59 4.38
C LEU A 253 23.80 -13.50 2.98
N THR A 254 25.10 -13.78 2.86
CA THR A 254 25.88 -13.62 1.61
C THR A 254 25.60 -14.67 0.53
N ARG A 255 24.66 -15.60 0.75
CA ARG A 255 24.27 -16.55 -0.30
C ARG A 255 23.52 -15.83 -1.43
N PRO A 256 23.80 -16.15 -2.71
CA PRO A 256 23.19 -15.45 -3.84
C PRO A 256 21.69 -15.67 -3.95
N ASP A 257 21.14 -16.79 -3.43
CA ASP A 257 19.69 -17.05 -3.43
C ASP A 257 18.89 -16.07 -2.56
N ASN A 258 19.49 -15.36 -1.60
CA ASN A 258 18.79 -14.31 -0.86
C ASN A 258 18.48 -13.07 -1.72
N SER A 259 19.26 -12.81 -2.77
CA SER A 259 19.06 -11.65 -3.64
C SER A 259 17.70 -11.68 -4.37
N LEU A 260 17.16 -12.87 -4.64
CA LEU A 260 15.81 -13.01 -5.20
C LEU A 260 14.72 -12.57 -4.22
N LEU A 261 14.92 -12.80 -2.92
CA LEU A 261 13.99 -12.38 -1.86
C LEU A 261 14.03 -10.87 -1.67
N MET A 262 15.20 -10.26 -1.77
CA MET A 262 15.37 -8.80 -1.75
C MET A 262 14.66 -8.13 -2.92
N ALA A 263 14.91 -8.61 -4.15
CA ALA A 263 14.30 -8.05 -5.36
C ALA A 263 12.76 -8.19 -5.36
N ASN A 264 12.24 -9.38 -5.02
CA ASN A 264 10.79 -9.59 -4.90
C ASN A 264 10.18 -8.82 -3.71
N GLY A 265 10.89 -8.72 -2.59
CA GLY A 265 10.47 -7.97 -1.41
C GLY A 265 10.36 -6.47 -1.67
N ILE A 266 11.33 -5.88 -2.37
CA ILE A 266 11.25 -4.49 -2.86
C ILE A 266 10.09 -4.36 -3.84
N ALA A 267 9.96 -5.23 -4.84
CA ALA A 267 8.92 -5.11 -5.85
C ALA A 267 7.50 -5.20 -5.27
N VAL A 268 7.26 -6.09 -4.30
CA VAL A 268 6.00 -6.22 -3.56
C VAL A 268 5.77 -5.05 -2.59
N GLY A 269 6.82 -4.57 -1.91
CA GLY A 269 6.69 -3.42 -1.01
C GLY A 269 6.36 -2.14 -1.77
N ALA A 270 7.16 -1.83 -2.79
CA ALA A 270 6.96 -0.72 -3.71
C ALA A 270 5.63 -0.80 -4.47
N HIS A 271 5.12 -2.01 -4.74
CA HIS A 271 3.78 -2.18 -5.28
C HIS A 271 2.71 -1.59 -4.37
N HIS A 272 2.87 -1.59 -3.04
CA HIS A 272 1.92 -0.95 -2.12
C HIS A 272 2.27 0.50 -1.83
N ASP A 273 3.45 0.73 -1.25
CA ASP A 273 3.90 2.03 -0.75
C ASP A 273 5.43 2.02 -0.54
N TRP A 274 6.14 2.98 -1.13
CA TRP A 274 7.59 3.17 -0.98
C TRP A 274 8.01 3.51 0.46
N TYR A 275 7.14 4.18 1.22
CA TYR A 275 7.44 4.72 2.54
C TYR A 275 6.94 3.81 3.69
N ALA A 276 6.28 2.71 3.37
CA ALA A 276 5.80 1.77 4.37
C ALA A 276 6.95 1.03 5.07
N GLN A 277 6.79 0.75 6.36
CA GLN A 277 7.79 0.05 7.19
C GLN A 277 8.22 -1.33 6.66
N HIS A 278 7.41 -1.99 5.83
CA HIS A 278 7.75 -3.28 5.24
C HIS A 278 8.66 -3.12 4.01
N THR A 279 8.45 -2.07 3.21
CA THR A 279 9.32 -1.70 2.08
C THR A 279 10.67 -1.22 2.59
N LEU A 280 10.69 -0.37 3.63
CA LEU A 280 11.93 0.08 4.29
C LEU A 280 12.78 -1.09 4.77
N ARG A 281 12.17 -2.13 5.38
CA ARG A 281 12.89 -3.34 5.81
C ARG A 281 13.59 -4.06 4.67
N TRP A 282 12.96 -4.15 3.49
CA TRP A 282 13.58 -4.77 2.32
C TRP A 282 14.69 -3.89 1.71
N GLN A 283 14.52 -2.57 1.69
CA GLN A 283 15.56 -1.63 1.28
C GLN A 283 16.78 -1.71 2.20
N GLN A 284 16.57 -1.70 3.52
CA GLN A 284 17.62 -1.88 4.54
C GLN A 284 18.33 -3.23 4.42
N PHE A 285 17.58 -4.33 4.24
CA PHE A 285 18.16 -5.66 4.06
C PHE A 285 19.02 -5.76 2.79
N THR A 286 18.58 -5.09 1.72
CA THR A 286 19.30 -4.98 0.45
C THR A 286 20.57 -4.14 0.62
N ALA A 287 20.51 -3.02 1.32
CA ALA A 287 21.66 -2.18 1.65
C ALA A 287 22.72 -2.96 2.46
N LEU A 288 22.29 -3.71 3.49
CA LEU A 288 23.18 -4.56 4.29
C LEU A 288 23.85 -5.66 3.44
N TYR A 289 23.11 -6.36 2.58
CA TYR A 289 23.67 -7.38 1.69
C TYR A 289 24.62 -6.79 0.63
N LEU A 290 24.34 -5.58 0.16
CA LEU A 290 25.19 -4.87 -0.79
C LEU A 290 26.38 -4.16 -0.09
N GLY A 291 26.40 -4.01 1.23
CA GLY A 291 27.39 -3.20 1.91
C GLY A 291 27.42 -1.76 1.40
N CYS A 292 26.24 -1.20 1.09
CA CYS A 292 26.07 0.19 0.67
C CYS A 292 25.12 0.94 1.62
N SER A 293 25.03 2.26 1.48
CA SER A 293 24.11 3.06 2.27
C SER A 293 22.64 2.79 1.90
N LEU A 294 21.74 3.02 2.86
CA LEU A 294 20.30 2.95 2.61
C LEU A 294 19.86 3.92 1.49
N ALA A 295 20.45 5.11 1.43
CA ALA A 295 20.17 6.11 0.39
C ALA A 295 20.54 5.63 -1.02
N GLU A 296 21.68 4.94 -1.20
CA GLU A 296 22.07 4.34 -2.48
C GLU A 296 21.10 3.22 -2.88
N ALA A 297 20.77 2.31 -1.95
CA ALA A 297 19.84 1.22 -2.20
C ALA A 297 18.43 1.74 -2.57
N GLN A 298 17.95 2.79 -1.90
CA GLN A 298 16.68 3.46 -2.21
C GLN A 298 16.72 4.15 -3.58
N THR A 299 17.79 4.91 -3.88
CA THR A 299 17.95 5.62 -5.15
C THR A 299 17.97 4.66 -6.33
N ALA A 300 18.76 3.58 -6.24
CA ALA A 300 18.79 2.52 -7.25
C ALA A 300 17.40 1.86 -7.39
N SER A 301 16.75 1.51 -6.28
CA SER A 301 15.40 0.92 -6.31
C SER A 301 14.37 1.81 -7.01
N HIS A 302 14.41 3.12 -6.78
CA HIS A 302 13.53 4.07 -7.45
C HIS A 302 13.83 4.19 -8.96
N GLN A 303 15.12 4.25 -9.34
CA GLN A 303 15.53 4.28 -10.74
C GLN A 303 15.08 3.02 -11.50
N HIS A 304 15.27 1.83 -10.93
CA HIS A 304 14.83 0.57 -11.55
C HIS A 304 13.31 0.49 -11.71
N ALA A 305 12.54 1.09 -10.79
CA ALA A 305 11.09 1.19 -10.94
C ALA A 305 10.69 2.09 -12.11
N VAL A 306 11.41 3.20 -12.33
CA VAL A 306 11.20 4.09 -13.50
C VAL A 306 11.52 3.36 -14.80
N SER A 307 12.67 2.65 -14.89
CA SER A 307 13.00 1.84 -16.07
C SER A 307 11.97 0.74 -16.33
N SER A 308 11.56 0.01 -15.28
CA SER A 308 10.51 -1.01 -15.37
C SER A 308 9.17 -0.45 -15.84
N ALA A 309 8.86 0.80 -15.45
CA ALA A 309 7.67 1.49 -15.93
C ALA A 309 7.80 1.91 -17.40
N GLN A 310 8.97 2.40 -17.85
CA GLN A 310 9.23 2.74 -19.25
C GLN A 310 9.08 1.53 -20.17
N ASP A 311 9.68 0.39 -19.80
CA ASP A 311 9.62 -0.86 -20.57
C ASP A 311 8.18 -1.39 -20.71
N ASN A 312 7.34 -1.23 -19.68
CA ASN A 312 5.99 -1.79 -19.63
C ASN A 312 4.85 -0.83 -20.01
N HIS A 313 5.09 0.49 -20.06
CA HIS A 313 4.03 1.51 -20.23
C HIS A 313 3.18 1.27 -21.49
N SER A 314 3.84 0.99 -22.61
CA SER A 314 3.19 0.75 -23.91
C SER A 314 2.56 -0.63 -24.04
N ALA A 315 2.94 -1.59 -23.19
CA ALA A 315 2.52 -2.99 -23.29
C ALA A 315 1.28 -3.31 -22.44
N GLN A 316 1.12 -2.66 -21.29
CA GLN A 316 0.11 -3.03 -20.29
C GLN A 316 -0.67 -1.81 -19.76
N PRO A 317 -1.53 -1.17 -20.59
CA PRO A 317 -2.26 0.03 -20.20
C PRO A 317 -3.22 -0.25 -19.01
N GLY A 318 -3.27 0.70 -18.08
CA GLY A 318 -4.17 0.66 -16.92
C GLY A 318 -3.67 -0.18 -15.73
N LEU A 319 -2.42 -0.68 -15.76
CA LEU A 319 -1.79 -1.26 -14.56
C LEU A 319 -1.21 -0.18 -13.63
N TRP A 320 -1.15 -0.52 -12.34
CA TRP A 320 -0.43 0.26 -11.34
C TRP A 320 1.07 -0.05 -11.42
N LEU A 321 1.89 0.98 -11.62
CA LEU A 321 3.35 0.87 -11.69
C LEU A 321 3.95 1.67 -10.52
N PRO A 322 4.85 1.09 -9.69
CA PRO A 322 5.41 1.77 -8.51
C PRO A 322 6.07 3.13 -8.78
N ALA A 323 6.61 3.34 -9.99
CA ALA A 323 7.16 4.63 -10.41
C ALA A 323 6.15 5.78 -10.36
N GLN A 324 4.85 5.51 -10.53
CA GLN A 324 3.80 6.53 -10.46
C GLN A 324 3.75 7.19 -9.06
N ALA A 325 4.02 6.44 -8.00
CA ALA A 325 4.05 6.97 -6.63
C ALA A 325 5.30 7.81 -6.32
N LEU A 326 6.37 7.72 -7.11
CA LEU A 326 7.57 8.55 -6.94
C LEU A 326 7.32 10.02 -7.33
N LEU A 327 6.25 10.28 -8.08
CA LEU A 327 5.79 11.64 -8.43
C LEU A 327 4.94 12.28 -7.32
N TRP A 328 4.59 11.52 -6.27
CA TRP A 328 3.72 11.98 -5.19
C TRP A 328 4.55 12.43 -3.96
N PRO A 329 3.98 13.27 -3.08
CA PRO A 329 4.66 13.66 -1.85
C PRO A 329 5.04 12.45 -0.98
N PRO A 330 6.16 12.49 -0.24
CA PRO A 330 6.55 11.42 0.66
C PRO A 330 5.47 11.03 1.68
N ASN A 331 5.40 9.74 2.02
CA ASN A 331 4.37 9.17 2.90
C ASN A 331 2.93 9.31 2.36
N THR A 332 2.77 9.33 1.04
CA THR A 332 1.48 9.14 0.37
C THR A 332 1.43 7.76 -0.30
N CYS A 333 0.26 7.12 -0.25
CA CYS A 333 0.00 5.83 -0.87
C CYS A 333 -1.26 5.94 -1.74
N ARG A 334 -1.41 5.03 -2.72
CA ARG A 334 -2.64 5.02 -3.53
C ARG A 334 -3.83 4.64 -2.66
N GLN A 335 -5.00 5.17 -2.98
CA GLN A 335 -6.24 4.64 -2.42
C GLN A 335 -6.53 3.26 -3.07
N PRO A 336 -6.96 2.25 -2.29
CA PRO A 336 -7.37 0.98 -2.86
C PRO A 336 -8.54 1.20 -3.81
N THR A 337 -8.44 0.58 -4.98
CA THR A 337 -9.37 0.76 -6.08
C THR A 337 -10.73 0.18 -5.75
N SER A 338 -11.67 1.06 -5.40
CA SER A 338 -13.09 0.71 -5.27
C SER A 338 -13.68 0.41 -6.65
N PHE A 339 -13.50 -0.83 -7.12
CA PHE A 339 -14.11 -1.33 -8.36
C PHE A 339 -15.63 -1.46 -8.21
N GLY A 340 -16.33 -0.37 -8.47
CA GLY A 340 -17.65 -0.47 -9.11
C GLY A 340 -17.51 -1.16 -10.48
N PRO A 341 -18.57 -1.80 -11.00
CA PRO A 341 -18.50 -2.47 -12.30
C PRO A 341 -18.01 -1.52 -13.39
N LEU A 342 -17.04 -1.99 -14.18
CA LEU A 342 -16.35 -1.23 -15.22
C LEU A 342 -17.28 -0.95 -16.42
N THR A 343 -18.14 0.05 -16.30
CA THR A 343 -18.65 0.74 -17.48
C THR A 343 -17.51 1.59 -18.04
N ALA A 344 -17.13 1.32 -19.30
CA ALA A 344 -16.01 1.99 -19.95
C ALA A 344 -16.21 3.51 -19.95
N ARG A 345 -15.30 4.24 -19.30
CA ARG A 345 -15.22 5.71 -19.40
C ARG A 345 -14.53 6.11 -20.71
N THR A 346 -15.26 5.99 -21.80
CA THR A 346 -14.97 6.76 -23.02
C THR A 346 -15.10 8.25 -22.69
N PRO A 347 -14.21 9.14 -23.15
CA PRO A 347 -14.35 10.59 -22.96
C PRO A 347 -15.46 11.14 -23.86
N ALA A 348 -16.72 10.96 -23.44
CA ALA A 348 -17.88 11.49 -24.15
C ALA A 348 -18.23 12.89 -23.64
N ALA A 349 -18.13 13.88 -24.53
CA ALA A 349 -18.60 15.23 -24.27
C ALA A 349 -20.09 15.25 -23.89
N SER A 350 -20.44 16.01 -22.86
CA SER A 350 -21.80 16.07 -22.33
C SER A 350 -22.77 16.81 -23.27
N LYS A 351 -23.43 16.08 -24.16
CA LYS A 351 -24.77 16.44 -24.66
C LYS A 351 -25.82 15.65 -23.88
N ALA A 352 -26.65 16.37 -23.13
CA ALA A 352 -27.76 15.79 -22.39
C ALA A 352 -28.90 15.37 -23.34
N PRO A 353 -29.59 14.25 -23.05
CA PRO A 353 -30.99 14.07 -23.44
C PRO A 353 -31.91 14.30 -22.25
N ALA A 354 -32.92 15.15 -22.42
CA ALA A 354 -33.96 15.34 -21.43
C ALA A 354 -34.88 14.10 -21.37
N ARG A 355 -35.29 13.70 -20.15
CA ARG A 355 -36.51 12.89 -19.95
C ARG A 355 -37.42 13.59 -18.94
N LYS A 356 -38.60 13.99 -19.41
CA LYS A 356 -39.70 14.54 -18.61
C LYS A 356 -40.47 13.41 -17.94
N GLY A 357 -41.08 13.70 -16.78
CA GLY A 357 -41.97 12.80 -16.02
C GLY A 357 -41.64 12.81 -14.52
N THR A 358 -42.00 13.86 -13.76
CA THR A 358 -43.26 13.95 -12.96
C THR A 358 -43.48 12.74 -12.03
N ALA A 359 -43.52 12.82 -10.70
CA ALA A 359 -43.33 13.91 -9.71
C ALA A 359 -42.78 13.26 -8.40
N LYS A 360 -42.60 13.87 -7.21
CA LYS A 360 -42.93 15.18 -6.59
C LYS A 360 -41.82 15.50 -5.56
N PRO A 361 -41.53 16.78 -5.18
CA PRO A 361 -40.23 17.11 -4.56
C PRO A 361 -40.13 16.80 -3.05
N VAL A 362 -39.03 16.17 -2.65
CA VAL A 362 -38.48 16.30 -1.28
C VAL A 362 -37.46 17.43 -1.28
N ALA A 363 -37.48 18.29 -0.26
CA ALA A 363 -36.71 19.54 -0.23
C ALA A 363 -35.20 19.33 -0.37
N ALA A 364 -34.55 20.18 -1.18
CA ALA A 364 -33.16 20.02 -1.59
C ALA A 364 -32.16 20.18 -0.44
N GLY A 365 -31.31 19.17 -0.26
CA GLY A 365 -30.05 19.25 0.48
C GLY A 365 -28.88 19.38 -0.49
N THR A 366 -27.99 20.35 -0.25
CA THR A 366 -26.76 20.58 -1.05
C THR A 366 -25.85 19.34 -1.04
N PRO A 367 -25.24 18.93 -2.17
CA PRO A 367 -24.38 17.75 -2.19
C PRO A 367 -23.11 17.99 -1.36
N GLY A 368 -22.90 17.17 -0.32
CA GLY A 368 -21.64 17.13 0.45
C GLY A 368 -21.76 17.03 1.97
N ALA A 369 -22.93 17.32 2.58
CA ALA A 369 -23.10 17.31 4.03
C ALA A 369 -24.03 16.18 4.52
N ASP A 370 -23.51 15.24 5.31
CA ASP A 370 -24.28 14.15 5.91
C ASP A 370 -24.70 14.46 7.36
N ALA A 371 -25.92 15.00 7.49
CA ALA A 371 -26.51 15.31 8.79
C ALA A 371 -26.77 14.07 9.69
N ALA A 372 -26.81 12.85 9.14
CA ALA A 372 -26.92 11.62 9.93
C ALA A 372 -25.55 11.21 10.49
N LEU A 373 -24.48 11.33 9.70
CA LEU A 373 -23.09 11.17 10.17
C LEU A 373 -22.78 12.17 11.29
N TRP A 374 -23.14 13.45 11.12
CA TRP A 374 -22.96 14.47 12.16
C TRP A 374 -23.56 14.05 13.51
N ARG A 375 -24.86 13.68 13.52
CA ARG A 375 -25.56 13.24 14.74
C ARG A 375 -24.87 12.03 15.38
N ARG A 376 -24.47 11.05 14.58
CA ARG A 376 -23.79 9.83 15.06
C ARG A 376 -22.47 10.15 15.75
N GLN A 377 -21.66 11.05 15.19
CA GLN A 377 -20.38 11.44 15.80
C GLN A 377 -20.57 12.26 17.09
N CYS A 378 -21.53 13.19 17.14
CA CYS A 378 -21.86 13.90 18.37
C CYS A 378 -22.29 12.94 19.49
N ILE A 379 -23.15 11.95 19.19
CA ILE A 379 -23.57 10.93 20.17
C ILE A 379 -22.38 10.10 20.66
N LEU A 380 -21.42 9.76 19.79
CA LEU A 380 -20.20 9.03 20.19
C LEU A 380 -19.27 9.85 21.09
N LEU A 381 -19.23 11.18 20.92
CA LEU A 381 -18.47 12.10 21.78
C LEU A 381 -19.14 12.31 23.14
N GLU A 382 -20.47 12.29 23.20
CA GLU A 382 -21.27 12.45 24.44
C GLU A 382 -21.29 11.17 25.33
N GLN A 383 -20.75 10.04 24.87
CA GLN A 383 -20.78 8.77 25.62
C GLN A 383 -19.83 8.75 26.85
N VAL A 384 -20.37 8.34 28.00
CA VAL A 384 -19.65 8.10 29.25
C VAL A 384 -19.90 6.64 29.70
N PRO A 385 -18.86 5.81 29.91
CA PRO A 385 -17.44 6.09 29.73
C PRO A 385 -17.05 6.30 28.26
N SER A 386 -16.02 7.10 28.02
CA SER A 386 -15.55 7.43 26.66
C SER A 386 -15.19 6.17 25.86
N PRO A 387 -15.75 5.99 24.64
CA PRO A 387 -15.51 4.81 23.80
C PRO A 387 -14.15 4.86 23.08
N PHE A 388 -13.46 6.00 23.12
CA PHE A 388 -12.18 6.20 22.44
C PHE A 388 -11.02 5.61 23.24
N LYS A 389 -10.13 4.90 22.55
CA LYS A 389 -8.89 4.36 23.14
C LYS A 389 -7.79 5.42 23.21
N ASP A 390 -7.68 6.23 22.16
CA ASP A 390 -6.59 7.19 21.97
C ASP A 390 -7.13 8.59 21.64
N LEU A 391 -6.41 9.62 22.08
CA LEU A 391 -6.73 11.03 21.84
C LEU A 391 -6.90 11.40 20.34
N PRO A 392 -6.08 10.89 19.39
CA PRO A 392 -6.27 11.16 17.97
C PRO A 392 -7.60 10.62 17.43
N SER A 393 -8.10 9.49 17.93
CA SER A 393 -9.39 8.92 17.51
C SER A 393 -10.58 9.79 17.94
N LEU A 394 -10.50 10.36 19.15
CA LEU A 394 -11.49 11.31 19.68
C LEU A 394 -11.51 12.59 18.84
N LEU A 395 -10.34 13.20 18.60
CA LEU A 395 -10.24 14.40 17.79
C LEU A 395 -10.71 14.18 16.33
N ASN A 396 -10.38 13.03 15.74
CA ASN A 396 -10.81 12.72 14.39
C ASN A 396 -12.33 12.51 14.28
N SER A 397 -12.99 11.95 15.31
CA SER A 397 -14.46 11.84 15.36
C SER A 397 -15.13 13.22 15.31
N GLY A 398 -14.62 14.20 16.06
CA GLY A 398 -15.10 15.59 16.01
C GLY A 398 -14.84 16.27 14.67
N LEU A 399 -13.64 16.13 14.12
CA LEU A 399 -13.31 16.71 12.80
C LEU A 399 -14.13 16.09 11.66
N LEU A 400 -14.41 14.79 11.70
CA LEU A 400 -15.32 14.13 10.74
C LEU A 400 -16.75 14.67 10.85
N ALA A 401 -17.24 14.94 12.07
CA ALA A 401 -18.55 15.54 12.29
C ALA A 401 -18.66 16.94 11.63
N LEU A 402 -17.58 17.73 11.68
CA LEU A 402 -17.52 19.05 11.03
C LEU A 402 -17.38 18.92 9.51
N HIS A 403 -16.35 18.23 9.04
CA HIS A 403 -15.99 18.17 7.63
C HIS A 403 -17.03 17.42 6.78
N GLN A 404 -17.31 16.15 7.12
CA GLN A 404 -18.27 15.33 6.36
C GLN A 404 -19.72 15.55 6.83
N GLY A 405 -19.91 15.83 8.12
CA GLY A 405 -21.26 15.98 8.68
C GLY A 405 -21.91 17.34 8.42
N LEU A 406 -21.14 18.44 8.51
CA LEU A 406 -21.65 19.80 8.24
C LEU A 406 -21.22 20.36 6.87
N GLY A 407 -20.37 19.64 6.13
CA GLY A 407 -19.82 20.09 4.84
C GLY A 407 -18.83 21.26 5.01
N ILE A 408 -18.13 21.32 6.14
CA ILE A 408 -17.12 22.35 6.40
C ILE A 408 -15.86 22.03 5.59
N PRO A 409 -15.36 22.93 4.73
CA PRO A 409 -14.22 22.62 3.87
C PRO A 409 -12.91 22.47 4.65
N ALA A 410 -12.81 23.09 5.83
CA ALA A 410 -11.53 23.26 6.50
C ALA A 410 -11.71 23.42 8.01
N CYS A 411 -11.16 22.50 8.80
CA CYS A 411 -11.24 22.55 10.26
C CYS A 411 -10.02 21.92 10.94
N TRP A 412 -9.59 22.46 12.08
CA TRP A 412 -8.46 21.92 12.85
C TRP A 412 -8.60 22.21 14.34
N VAL A 413 -7.97 21.35 15.16
CA VAL A 413 -7.96 21.45 16.63
C VAL A 413 -6.52 21.58 17.13
N ALA A 414 -6.25 22.65 17.87
CA ALA A 414 -5.08 22.78 18.71
C ALA A 414 -5.40 22.40 20.14
N LEU A 415 -4.47 21.71 20.82
CA LEU A 415 -4.57 21.36 22.24
C LEU A 415 -3.37 21.93 23.00
N TYR A 416 -3.56 22.20 24.28
CA TYR A 416 -2.49 22.74 25.12
C TYR A 416 -1.47 21.66 25.50
N ASN A 417 -0.21 21.86 25.11
CA ASN A 417 0.89 20.96 25.43
C ASN A 417 1.67 21.46 26.66
N GLY A 418 1.50 20.80 27.80
CA GLY A 418 2.15 21.16 29.06
C GLY A 418 3.69 21.08 29.05
N ARG A 419 4.31 20.27 28.17
CA ARG A 419 5.78 20.21 28.04
C ARG A 419 6.34 21.42 27.30
N LYS A 420 5.61 21.92 26.30
CA LYS A 420 6.00 23.08 25.48
C LYS A 420 5.44 24.42 25.98
N GLN A 421 4.50 24.37 26.94
CA GLN A 421 3.74 25.52 27.44
C GLN A 421 2.96 26.29 26.35
N GLN A 422 2.58 25.63 25.25
CA GLN A 422 1.91 26.26 24.11
C GLN A 422 0.75 25.44 23.55
N LEU A 423 -0.16 26.10 22.84
CA LEU A 423 -1.16 25.44 21.99
C LEU A 423 -0.48 24.88 20.73
N VAL A 424 -0.70 23.59 20.45
CA VAL A 424 -0.12 22.89 19.29
C VAL A 424 -1.24 22.26 18.48
N ILE A 425 -1.27 22.51 17.16
CA ILE A 425 -2.24 21.90 16.25
C ILE A 425 -2.04 20.38 16.24
N THR A 426 -3.02 19.66 16.78
CA THR A 426 -2.92 18.22 17.06
C THR A 426 -3.68 17.39 16.02
N ALA A 427 -4.72 17.94 15.39
CA ALA A 427 -5.47 17.28 14.32
C ALA A 427 -6.06 18.32 13.35
N ALA A 428 -6.19 17.96 12.07
CA ALA A 428 -6.73 18.81 11.02
C ALA A 428 -7.43 18.00 9.92
N GLN A 429 -8.47 18.55 9.31
CA GLN A 429 -9.10 18.10 8.07
C GLN A 429 -9.36 19.29 7.14
N HIS A 430 -9.18 19.08 5.84
CA HIS A 430 -9.29 20.12 4.81
C HIS A 430 -9.68 19.47 3.48
N THR A 431 -10.42 20.20 2.64
CA THR A 431 -10.81 19.76 1.29
C THR A 431 -9.66 19.81 0.30
N ASP A 432 -8.75 20.77 0.46
CA ASP A 432 -7.49 20.84 -0.28
C ASP A 432 -6.37 20.19 0.55
N ASN A 433 -5.63 19.29 -0.08
CA ASN A 433 -4.87 18.22 0.59
C ASN A 433 -3.53 18.67 1.24
N ASP A 434 -3.43 19.93 1.66
CA ASP A 434 -2.21 20.55 2.17
C ASP A 434 -2.09 20.41 3.70
N ARG A 435 -1.38 19.37 4.15
CA ARG A 435 -1.16 19.04 5.58
C ARG A 435 -0.24 20.02 6.36
N ARG A 436 -0.13 21.27 5.93
CA ARG A 436 0.92 22.23 6.37
C ARG A 436 0.80 22.76 7.81
N CYS A 437 -0.30 22.49 8.51
CA CYS A 437 -0.58 23.06 9.83
C CYS A 437 -0.35 22.11 11.03
N LEU A 438 -0.21 20.79 10.82
CA LEU A 438 -0.05 19.84 11.92
C LEU A 438 1.28 20.07 12.65
N GLY A 439 1.23 20.12 13.99
CA GLY A 439 2.40 20.40 14.84
C GLY A 439 2.79 21.87 14.95
N ALA A 440 2.11 22.79 14.24
CA ALA A 440 2.37 24.23 14.36
C ALA A 440 2.03 24.74 15.77
N GLU A 441 2.88 25.63 16.29
CA GLU A 441 2.77 26.21 17.62
C GLU A 441 2.10 27.59 17.53
N LEU A 442 0.97 27.74 18.23
CA LEU A 442 0.15 28.95 18.18
C LEU A 442 0.53 29.99 19.24
N GLY A 443 1.37 29.63 20.23
CA GLY A 443 1.75 30.48 21.35
C GLY A 443 1.25 29.97 22.72
N ASN A 444 1.68 30.65 23.78
CA ASN A 444 1.33 30.30 25.15
C ASN A 444 -0.04 30.88 25.57
N ALA A 445 -1.06 30.01 25.56
CA ALA A 445 -2.43 30.33 25.98
C ALA A 445 -2.62 30.64 27.47
N ARG A 446 -1.57 30.51 28.31
CA ARG A 446 -1.61 30.82 29.75
C ARG A 446 -0.94 32.15 30.12
N GLN A 447 -0.40 32.87 29.14
CA GLN A 447 0.03 34.26 29.30
C GLN A 447 -1.12 35.19 28.83
N ASN A 448 -1.23 36.40 29.40
CA ASN A 448 -2.39 37.31 29.33
C ASN A 448 -2.79 37.85 27.94
N ASN A 449 -2.29 37.25 26.85
CA ASN A 449 -2.55 37.65 25.47
C ASN A 449 -3.76 36.93 24.83
N TRP A 450 -4.39 35.98 25.54
CA TRP A 450 -5.47 35.12 25.02
C TRP A 450 -6.83 35.33 25.71
N ASP A 451 -6.94 36.31 26.62
CA ASP A 451 -8.12 36.49 27.47
C ASP A 451 -9.39 36.88 26.68
N TRP A 452 -9.20 37.56 25.55
CA TRP A 452 -10.24 37.90 24.57
C TRP A 452 -10.88 36.68 23.88
N LEU A 453 -10.27 35.49 23.94
CA LEU A 453 -10.90 34.25 23.48
C LEU A 453 -11.79 33.61 24.55
N ARG A 454 -11.76 34.06 25.80
CA ARG A 454 -12.66 33.56 26.86
C ARG A 454 -13.96 34.36 26.96
N SER A 455 -14.03 35.56 26.38
CA SER A 455 -15.22 36.42 26.43
C SER A 455 -16.36 36.00 25.50
N SER A 456 -16.12 35.12 24.51
CA SER A 456 -17.13 34.68 23.53
C SER A 456 -17.03 33.18 23.24
N PRO A 457 -18.14 32.42 23.19
CA PRO A 457 -18.13 30.97 22.94
C PRO A 457 -17.83 30.59 21.47
N CYS A 458 -18.00 31.53 20.55
CA CYS A 458 -17.49 31.51 19.19
C CYS A 458 -17.10 32.93 18.84
N LEU A 459 -15.96 33.10 18.15
CA LEU A 459 -15.55 34.37 17.58
C LEU A 459 -15.47 34.27 16.07
N ASP A 460 -16.28 35.09 15.42
CA ASP A 460 -16.39 35.15 13.98
C ASP A 460 -15.36 36.15 13.45
N LEU A 461 -14.36 35.65 12.73
CA LEU A 461 -13.23 36.41 12.22
C LEU A 461 -13.39 36.70 10.73
N ASP A 462 -14.21 37.69 10.39
CA ASP A 462 -14.20 38.32 9.06
C ASP A 462 -12.90 39.12 8.82
N PRO A 463 -12.52 39.40 7.55
CA PRO A 463 -11.26 40.10 7.23
C PRO A 463 -11.06 41.44 7.96
N GLN A 464 -12.14 42.21 8.18
CA GLN A 464 -12.09 43.45 8.97
C GLN A 464 -11.85 43.18 10.46
N ALA A 465 -12.48 42.16 11.04
CA ALA A 465 -12.26 41.75 12.43
C ALA A 465 -10.84 41.22 12.65
N GLN A 466 -10.26 40.51 11.68
CA GLN A 466 -8.87 40.06 11.72
C GLN A 466 -7.87 41.24 11.69
N GLN A 467 -8.17 42.32 10.96
CA GLN A 467 -7.37 43.54 11.00
C GLN A 467 -7.46 44.24 12.36
N GLN A 468 -8.65 44.37 12.95
CA GLN A 468 -8.83 44.97 14.28
C GLN A 468 -8.17 44.16 15.40
N LEU A 469 -8.26 42.83 15.34
CA LEU A 469 -7.64 41.90 16.31
C LEU A 469 -6.18 41.56 15.97
N SER A 470 -5.61 42.15 14.92
CA SER A 470 -4.23 41.87 14.48
C SER A 470 -3.21 42.09 15.60
N ASN A 471 -3.37 43.10 16.45
CA ASN A 471 -2.45 43.34 17.58
C ASN A 471 -2.56 42.32 18.71
N ARG A 472 -3.61 41.48 18.73
CA ARG A 472 -3.86 40.43 19.75
C ARG A 472 -3.69 39.00 19.21
N LEU A 473 -3.75 38.82 17.89
CA LEU A 473 -3.55 37.53 17.23
C LEU A 473 -2.06 37.15 17.16
N PRO A 474 -1.65 35.94 17.59
CA PRO A 474 -0.29 35.43 17.41
C PRO A 474 0.12 35.39 15.93
N ALA A 475 1.41 35.60 15.65
CA ALA A 475 1.95 35.56 14.30
C ALA A 475 1.63 34.23 13.57
N SER A 476 1.83 33.08 14.25
CA SER A 476 1.51 31.75 13.71
C SER A 476 0.02 31.55 13.40
N LEU A 477 -0.88 32.24 14.12
CA LEU A 477 -2.32 32.13 13.86
C LEU A 477 -2.73 33.00 12.65
N LYS A 478 -2.12 34.19 12.49
CA LYS A 478 -2.34 35.05 11.32
C LYS A 478 -1.93 34.36 10.02
N THR A 479 -0.76 33.72 9.98
CA THR A 479 -0.27 33.02 8.78
C THR A 479 -1.15 31.83 8.40
N LEU A 480 -1.76 31.15 9.39
CA LEU A 480 -2.69 30.04 9.16
C LEU A 480 -4.10 30.48 8.76
N LEU A 481 -4.57 31.65 9.20
CA LEU A 481 -5.87 32.22 8.81
C LEU A 481 -5.84 32.87 7.42
N ALA A 482 -4.68 33.40 7.00
CA ALA A 482 -4.44 33.96 5.66
C ALA A 482 -5.50 34.97 5.17
N ASN A 483 -6.05 35.77 6.09
CA ASN A 483 -7.16 36.72 5.86
C ASN A 483 -8.48 36.09 5.35
N GLN A 484 -8.67 34.78 5.49
CA GLN A 484 -9.92 34.09 5.14
C GLN A 484 -10.92 34.11 6.30
N PRO A 485 -12.24 34.21 6.06
CA PRO A 485 -13.24 34.18 7.13
C PRO A 485 -13.24 32.84 7.85
N ALA A 486 -13.14 32.91 9.18
CA ALA A 486 -13.01 31.74 10.05
C ALA A 486 -13.80 31.92 11.36
N HIS A 487 -14.19 30.80 11.97
CA HIS A 487 -14.75 30.74 13.31
C HIS A 487 -13.71 30.17 14.27
N LEU A 488 -13.41 30.90 15.35
CA LEU A 488 -12.59 30.43 16.46
C LEU A 488 -13.50 30.01 17.62
N LEU A 489 -13.37 28.75 18.08
CA LEU A 489 -14.13 28.22 19.20
C LEU A 489 -13.17 27.78 20.32
N PRO A 490 -13.16 28.47 21.47
CA PRO A 490 -12.36 28.08 22.63
C PRO A 490 -12.90 26.78 23.23
N LEU A 491 -12.02 25.82 23.47
CA LEU A 491 -12.33 24.61 24.23
C LEU A 491 -11.91 24.85 25.68
N LEU A 492 -12.88 25.01 26.57
CA LEU A 492 -12.68 25.33 27.98
C LEU A 492 -12.93 24.12 28.88
N SER A 493 -12.19 24.04 29.99
CA SER A 493 -12.45 23.13 31.12
C SER A 493 -12.15 23.87 32.42
N ASN A 494 -13.14 23.98 33.32
CA ASN A 494 -13.05 24.77 34.56
C ASN A 494 -12.46 26.17 34.32
N ASP A 495 -13.02 26.89 33.35
CA ASP A 495 -12.61 28.22 32.86
C ASP A 495 -11.17 28.33 32.31
N ARG A 496 -10.45 27.20 32.16
CA ARG A 496 -9.11 27.14 31.56
C ARG A 496 -9.18 26.70 30.10
N LEU A 497 -8.46 27.39 29.23
CA LEU A 497 -8.34 27.06 27.81
C LEU A 497 -7.51 25.77 27.63
N ILE A 498 -8.19 24.67 27.29
CA ILE A 498 -7.57 23.35 27.02
C ILE A 498 -7.25 23.15 25.54
N GLY A 499 -7.91 23.89 24.65
CA GLY A 499 -7.67 23.84 23.21
C GLY A 499 -8.41 24.92 22.43
N LEU A 500 -8.20 24.95 21.13
CA LEU A 500 -8.86 25.85 20.18
C LEU A 500 -9.32 25.03 18.97
N LEU A 501 -10.60 25.08 18.65
CA LEU A 501 -11.15 24.59 17.40
C LEU A 501 -11.25 25.77 16.41
N VAL A 502 -10.76 25.58 15.20
CA VAL A 502 -10.86 26.59 14.13
C VAL A 502 -11.50 25.99 12.90
N VAL A 503 -12.41 26.75 12.30
CA VAL A 503 -13.19 26.37 11.11
C VAL A 503 -13.09 27.48 10.08
N HIS A 504 -12.54 27.21 8.90
CA HIS A 504 -12.66 28.11 7.75
C HIS A 504 -13.89 27.71 6.94
N SER A 505 -14.66 28.71 6.53
CA SER A 505 -16.00 28.50 5.96
C SER A 505 -16.08 28.77 4.46
N GLY A 506 -14.95 28.69 3.74
CA GLY A 506 -14.91 28.73 2.27
C GLY A 506 -15.34 30.06 1.65
N GLY A 507 -15.15 31.18 2.37
CA GLY A 507 -15.36 32.53 1.85
C GLY A 507 -16.56 33.31 2.43
N ARG A 508 -17.41 32.71 3.26
CA ARG A 508 -18.46 33.42 4.04
C ARG A 508 -18.68 32.77 5.40
N LEU A 509 -18.95 33.52 6.46
CA LEU A 509 -19.26 32.98 7.78
C LEU A 509 -20.48 32.04 7.76
N LEU A 510 -20.48 31.05 8.65
CA LEU A 510 -21.55 30.08 8.85
C LEU A 510 -22.73 30.74 9.59
N SER A 511 -23.95 30.55 9.08
CA SER A 511 -25.16 31.16 9.67
C SER A 511 -26.25 30.13 9.99
N GLY A 512 -27.15 30.53 10.89
CA GLY A 512 -28.34 29.76 11.27
C GLY A 512 -28.02 28.36 11.83
N LYS A 513 -28.68 27.33 11.28
CA LYS A 513 -28.61 25.95 11.77
C LYS A 513 -27.19 25.34 11.74
N ARG A 514 -26.31 25.80 10.84
CA ARG A 514 -24.92 25.30 10.77
C ARG A 514 -24.07 25.83 11.91
N LEU A 515 -24.26 27.09 12.31
CA LEU A 515 -23.57 27.69 13.47
C LEU A 515 -24.01 27.01 14.79
N GLN A 516 -25.31 26.73 14.94
CA GLN A 516 -25.82 25.96 16.08
C GLN A 516 -25.22 24.55 16.15
N ALA A 517 -25.09 23.86 15.01
CA ALA A 517 -24.46 22.55 14.93
C ALA A 517 -22.95 22.60 15.22
N LEU A 518 -22.25 23.67 14.81
CA LEU A 518 -20.85 23.93 15.14
C LEU A 518 -20.66 24.10 16.65
N HIS A 519 -21.47 24.95 17.30
CA HIS A 519 -21.47 25.12 18.76
C HIS A 519 -21.71 23.80 19.49
N LYS A 520 -22.72 23.02 19.07
CA LYS A 520 -22.96 21.70 19.67
C LYS A 520 -21.74 20.78 19.52
N THR A 521 -21.12 20.73 18.34
CA THR A 521 -19.94 19.89 18.10
C THR A 521 -18.76 20.28 18.98
N ALA A 522 -18.52 21.58 19.18
CA ALA A 522 -17.48 22.08 20.08
C ALA A 522 -17.76 21.69 21.55
N ALA A 523 -19.02 21.78 22.00
CA ALA A 523 -19.43 21.36 23.34
C ALA A 523 -19.29 19.84 23.56
N CYS A 524 -19.70 19.01 22.59
CA CYS A 524 -19.47 17.56 22.64
C CYS A 524 -17.96 17.24 22.75
N LEU A 525 -17.13 17.96 21.99
CA LEU A 525 -15.69 17.72 21.94
C LEU A 525 -14.96 18.20 23.20
N SER A 526 -15.34 19.34 23.80
CA SER A 526 -14.78 19.77 25.09
C SER A 526 -15.14 18.80 26.21
N GLN A 527 -16.40 18.36 26.29
CA GLN A 527 -16.85 17.36 27.26
C GLN A 527 -16.14 16.01 27.07
N ALA A 528 -15.99 15.55 25.83
CA ALA A 528 -15.25 14.32 25.52
C ALA A 528 -13.78 14.39 25.96
N LEU A 529 -13.11 15.54 25.74
CA LEU A 529 -11.72 15.76 26.16
C LEU A 529 -11.56 15.76 27.69
N VAL A 530 -12.48 16.38 28.42
CA VAL A 530 -12.49 16.35 29.89
C VAL A 530 -12.66 14.92 30.41
N THR A 531 -13.67 14.19 29.92
CA THR A 531 -13.92 12.78 30.27
C THR A 531 -12.73 11.87 29.92
N PHE A 532 -12.07 12.09 28.79
CA PHE A 532 -10.89 11.32 28.41
C PHE A 532 -9.67 11.64 29.29
N SER A 533 -9.52 12.89 29.74
CA SER A 533 -8.43 13.30 30.63
C SER A 533 -8.56 12.71 32.05
N SER A 534 -9.77 12.63 32.61
CA SER A 534 -9.98 12.07 33.95
C SER A 534 -9.67 10.57 34.01
N LYS A 535 -10.02 9.82 32.96
CA LYS A 535 -9.67 8.40 32.78
C LYS A 535 -8.15 8.14 32.69
N ARG A 536 -7.31 9.17 32.53
CA ARG A 536 -5.85 9.05 32.47
C ARG A 536 -5.17 9.45 33.79
N GLN A 537 -5.95 9.86 34.79
CA GLN A 537 -5.48 10.23 36.14
C GLN A 537 -5.96 9.24 37.21
N ALA A 538 -7.00 8.45 36.91
CA ALA A 538 -7.34 7.20 37.60
C ALA A 538 -6.62 6.01 36.93
#